data_AF-A0A961FT68-F1
#
_entry.id   AF-A0A961FT68-F1
#
_cell.length_a   1.000
_cell.length_b   1.000
_cell.length_c   1.000
_cell.angle_alpha   90.00
_cell.angle_beta   90.00
_cell.angle_gamma   90.00
#
_symmetry.space_group_name_H-M   'P 1'
#
loop_
_entity.id
_entity.type
_entity.pdbx_description
1 polymer ?
#
loop_
_entity_poly.entity_id
_entity_poly.type
_entity_poly.pdbx_seq_one_letter_code
_entity_poly.pdbx_strand_id
1 'polypeptide(L)'
;LPPKPADRDYNRLDLANWLVSGQHPLTARVTVNRLWQQFFGTGLVKSSADFGSQGEPPSHPELLDWLATHFVESGWDVRALVKLIVTSDAYRQSSRVTPEGLARDPENRLLARGPRLRLEAEVLRDQALFVSGLLVPTIGGKGVNPYQPPNIWEPVAFGGSNTRYYKQGTGDDLYRRSLYTFYKRTAPPPSMTTFDAPNREQSCSRRERSNTPLQALQLMNDVQHFEAARNLAQRVLKEGGDSPADRIAWLWKVITAREPSQEEAAIVGDTLTQHLNRYESDEKAATETITYGESKADASLPPAELAAYTMVANLVMNLDEVITKN
;
A
#
# COMPACT_ATOMS: atom_id res chain seq x y z
N LEU A 1 36.79 -8.77 4.72
CA LEU A 1 35.63 -9.62 5.07
C LEU A 1 36.01 -10.47 6.28
N PRO A 2 35.07 -10.84 7.17
CA PRO A 2 35.39 -11.71 8.30
C PRO A 2 35.92 -13.08 7.81
N PRO A 3 36.88 -13.69 8.53
CA PRO A 3 37.49 -14.95 8.12
C PRO A 3 36.46 -16.08 8.04
N LYS A 4 36.78 -17.10 7.26
CA LYS A 4 35.93 -18.28 7.13
C LYS A 4 35.87 -19.02 8.49
N PRO A 5 34.69 -19.37 9.01
CA PRO A 5 34.54 -19.85 10.38
C PRO A 5 34.93 -21.33 10.59
N ALA A 6 35.23 -22.12 9.54
CA ALA A 6 35.65 -23.51 9.70
C ALA A 6 36.47 -24.04 8.51
N ASP A 7 37.37 -24.98 8.82
CA ASP A 7 38.14 -25.78 7.86
C ASP A 7 37.40 -27.09 7.50
N ARG A 8 36.15 -26.96 7.08
CA ARG A 8 35.30 -28.04 6.57
C ARG A 8 34.47 -27.59 5.37
N ASP A 9 33.80 -28.54 4.75
CA ASP A 9 32.78 -28.26 3.74
C ASP A 9 31.65 -27.43 4.33
N TYR A 10 31.34 -26.35 3.62
CA TYR A 10 30.47 -25.27 4.08
C TYR A 10 29.03 -25.56 3.66
N ASN A 11 28.10 -25.55 4.60
CA ASN A 11 26.68 -25.71 4.29
C ASN A 11 25.97 -24.35 4.27
N ARG A 12 24.67 -24.35 3.90
CA ARG A 12 23.88 -23.11 3.79
C ARG A 12 23.70 -22.39 5.14
N LEU A 13 23.68 -23.14 6.25
CA LEU A 13 23.55 -22.56 7.59
C LEU A 13 24.83 -21.83 8.00
N ASP A 14 26.00 -22.37 7.66
CA ASP A 14 27.29 -21.70 7.92
C ASP A 14 27.40 -20.37 7.17
N LEU A 15 26.90 -20.31 5.93
CA LEU A 15 26.83 -19.07 5.16
C LEU A 15 25.87 -18.05 5.79
N ALA A 16 24.69 -18.50 6.23
CA ALA A 16 23.74 -17.63 6.90
C ALA A 16 24.35 -17.03 8.18
N ASN A 17 24.92 -17.87 9.05
CA ASN A 17 25.55 -17.44 10.29
C ASN A 17 26.73 -16.48 10.06
N TRP A 18 27.55 -16.72 9.03
CA TRP A 18 28.64 -15.81 8.67
C TRP A 18 28.13 -14.44 8.20
N LEU A 19 27.08 -14.41 7.37
CA LEU A 19 26.47 -13.17 6.87
C LEU A 19 25.88 -12.32 7.99
N VAL A 20 25.24 -12.94 9.00
CA VAL A 20 24.58 -12.25 10.11
C VAL A 20 25.40 -12.23 11.41
N SER A 21 26.69 -12.57 11.33
CA SER A 21 27.61 -12.60 12.49
C SER A 21 27.85 -11.25 13.17
N GLY A 22 27.36 -10.15 12.58
CA GLY A 22 27.64 -8.78 13.01
C GLY A 22 29.01 -8.25 12.55
N GLN A 23 29.93 -9.14 12.20
CA GLN A 23 31.27 -8.78 11.69
C GLN A 23 31.30 -8.55 10.18
N HIS A 24 30.25 -8.95 9.47
CA HIS A 24 30.16 -8.75 8.02
C HIS A 24 29.82 -7.27 7.71
N PRO A 25 30.70 -6.53 6.99
CA PRO A 25 30.59 -5.07 6.89
C PRO A 25 29.40 -4.57 6.06
N LEU A 26 28.79 -5.44 5.24
CA LEU A 26 27.75 -5.02 4.30
C LEU A 26 26.34 -5.45 4.72
N THR A 27 26.18 -6.54 5.47
CA THR A 27 24.84 -7.15 5.66
C THR A 27 23.90 -6.18 6.37
N ALA A 28 24.35 -5.61 7.49
CA ALA A 28 23.59 -4.63 8.24
C ALA A 28 23.37 -3.33 7.45
N ARG A 29 24.43 -2.76 6.84
CA ARG A 29 24.35 -1.54 6.02
C ARG A 29 23.36 -1.67 4.86
N VAL A 30 23.42 -2.78 4.11
CA VAL A 30 22.49 -3.04 3.00
C VAL A 30 21.05 -3.17 3.51
N THR A 31 20.85 -3.87 4.63
CA THR A 31 19.51 -4.10 5.21
C THR A 31 18.89 -2.80 5.69
N VAL A 32 19.64 -2.01 6.48
CA VAL A 32 19.26 -0.68 6.93
C VAL A 32 18.95 0.23 5.75
N ASN A 33 19.79 0.25 4.72
CA ASN A 33 19.57 1.11 3.57
C ASN A 33 18.30 0.75 2.79
N ARG A 34 17.98 -0.55 2.67
CA ARG A 34 16.74 -1.00 2.02
C ARG A 34 15.50 -0.60 2.83
N LEU A 35 15.55 -0.75 4.14
CA LEU A 35 14.47 -0.29 5.03
C LEU A 35 14.33 1.24 4.96
N TRP A 36 15.44 1.97 5.02
CA TRP A 36 15.46 3.41 4.82
C TRP A 36 14.84 3.81 3.49
N GLN A 37 15.23 3.16 2.38
CA GLN A 37 14.66 3.37 1.05
C GLN A 37 13.15 3.13 1.02
N GLN A 38 12.64 2.12 1.73
CA GLN A 38 11.20 1.85 1.77
C GLN A 38 10.43 3.02 2.40
N PHE A 39 11.01 3.68 3.40
CA PHE A 39 10.37 4.77 4.14
C PHE A 39 10.60 6.16 3.53
N PHE A 40 11.79 6.42 3.01
CA PHE A 40 12.20 7.71 2.44
C PHE A 40 12.21 7.73 0.90
N GLY A 41 11.96 6.60 0.25
CA GLY A 41 11.90 6.46 -1.20
C GLY A 41 13.27 6.24 -1.84
N THR A 42 14.31 6.87 -1.30
CA THR A 42 15.70 6.70 -1.71
C THR A 42 16.54 6.27 -0.51
N GLY A 43 17.39 5.25 -0.69
CA GLY A 43 18.34 4.84 0.34
C GLY A 43 19.38 5.92 0.62
N LEU A 44 20.04 5.84 1.78
CA LEU A 44 21.24 6.65 2.06
C LEU A 44 22.28 6.45 0.94
N VAL A 45 22.49 5.19 0.55
CA VAL A 45 23.11 4.81 -0.73
C VAL A 45 22.00 4.67 -1.78
N LYS A 46 22.06 5.47 -2.85
CA LYS A 46 21.04 5.49 -3.92
C LYS A 46 21.06 4.20 -4.74
N SER A 47 22.25 3.64 -4.97
CA SER A 47 22.46 2.38 -5.69
C SER A 47 22.21 1.16 -4.81
N SER A 48 20.97 0.92 -4.38
CA SER A 48 20.63 -0.20 -3.47
C SER A 48 20.98 -1.61 -3.99
N ALA A 49 21.25 -1.76 -5.29
CA ALA A 49 21.73 -3.00 -5.90
C ALA A 49 23.26 -3.15 -5.86
N ASP A 50 24.00 -2.05 -5.67
CA ASP A 50 25.46 -2.02 -5.65
C ASP A 50 25.97 -1.16 -4.48
N PHE A 51 26.38 -1.86 -3.43
CA PHE A 51 26.98 -1.28 -2.21
C PHE A 51 28.52 -1.29 -2.25
N GLY A 52 29.11 -1.65 -3.39
CA GLY A 52 30.54 -1.73 -3.61
C GLY A 52 31.12 -0.42 -4.13
N SER A 53 32.37 -0.49 -4.62
CA SER A 53 33.11 0.66 -5.15
C SER A 53 32.52 1.25 -6.44
N GLN A 54 31.59 0.56 -7.08
CA GLN A 54 30.87 1.02 -8.27
C GLN A 54 29.52 1.65 -7.93
N GLY A 55 29.12 1.62 -6.64
CA GLY A 55 27.93 2.29 -6.13
C GLY A 55 28.16 3.76 -5.80
N GLU A 56 27.06 4.48 -5.58
CA GLU A 56 27.13 5.85 -5.06
C GLU A 56 27.53 5.86 -3.57
N PRO A 57 28.34 6.83 -3.12
CA PRO A 57 28.60 7.00 -1.70
C PRO A 57 27.30 7.31 -0.93
N PRO A 58 27.20 6.91 0.34
CA PRO A 58 26.06 7.27 1.17
C PRO A 58 25.95 8.78 1.33
N SER A 59 24.74 9.33 1.26
CA SER A 59 24.51 10.76 1.54
C SER A 59 24.86 11.14 2.98
N HIS A 60 24.68 10.20 3.91
CA HIS A 60 25.00 10.37 5.33
C HIS A 60 25.75 9.12 5.84
N PRO A 61 27.09 9.05 5.68
CA PRO A 61 27.88 7.86 6.04
C PRO A 61 27.80 7.52 7.53
N GLU A 62 27.93 8.52 8.39
CA GLU A 62 27.90 8.31 9.85
C GLU A 62 26.53 7.79 10.32
N LEU A 63 25.45 8.29 9.74
CA LEU A 63 24.10 7.82 10.03
C LEU A 63 23.91 6.35 9.60
N LEU A 64 24.38 5.99 8.40
CA LEU A 64 24.32 4.61 7.91
C LEU A 64 25.09 3.67 8.85
N ASP A 65 26.28 4.07 9.28
CA ASP A 65 27.13 3.27 10.17
C ASP A 65 26.52 3.13 11.56
N TRP A 66 25.95 4.21 12.09
CA TRP A 66 25.26 4.19 13.37
C TRP A 66 24.02 3.28 13.33
N LEU A 67 23.16 3.42 12.31
CA LEU A 67 21.97 2.57 12.16
C LEU A 67 22.34 1.10 11.95
N ALA A 68 23.38 0.81 11.17
CA ALA A 68 23.86 -0.55 10.93
C ALA A 68 24.37 -1.21 12.22
N THR A 69 25.15 -0.46 13.01
CA THR A 69 25.65 -0.92 14.31
C THR A 69 24.50 -1.17 15.28
N HIS A 70 23.59 -0.20 15.41
CA HIS A 70 22.40 -0.32 16.26
C HIS A 70 21.53 -1.53 15.88
N PHE A 71 21.36 -1.80 14.58
CA PHE A 71 20.59 -2.95 14.11
C PHE A 71 21.23 -4.30 14.48
N VAL A 72 22.56 -4.40 14.47
CA VAL A 72 23.27 -5.60 14.93
C VAL A 72 23.16 -5.73 16.45
N GLU A 73 23.39 -4.64 17.19
CA GLU A 73 23.34 -4.62 18.67
C GLU A 73 21.95 -4.94 19.23
N SER A 74 20.88 -4.59 18.50
CA SER A 74 19.51 -4.95 18.87
C SER A 74 19.18 -6.44 18.65
N GLY A 75 20.11 -7.23 18.14
CA GLY A 75 19.88 -8.63 17.76
C GLY A 75 19.11 -8.76 16.45
N TRP A 76 19.32 -7.85 15.50
CA TRP A 76 18.65 -7.82 14.20
C TRP A 76 17.13 -7.57 14.30
N ASP A 77 16.68 -6.80 15.30
CA ASP A 77 15.26 -6.48 15.48
C ASP A 77 14.77 -5.47 14.43
N VAL A 78 14.09 -6.00 13.41
CA VAL A 78 13.50 -5.21 12.33
C VAL A 78 12.41 -4.27 12.84
N ARG A 79 11.61 -4.67 13.84
CA ARG A 79 10.54 -3.82 14.38
C ARG A 79 11.12 -2.63 15.14
N ALA A 80 12.17 -2.84 15.92
CA ALA A 80 12.87 -1.78 16.63
C ALA A 80 13.48 -0.76 15.64
N LEU A 81 14.16 -1.24 14.59
CA LEU A 81 14.73 -0.36 13.56
C LEU A 81 13.65 0.41 12.79
N VAL A 82 12.55 -0.25 12.39
CA VAL A 82 11.42 0.42 11.72
C VAL A 82 10.84 1.49 12.63
N LYS A 83 10.61 1.18 13.91
CA LYS A 83 10.11 2.15 14.90
C LYS A 83 11.05 3.35 15.00
N LEU A 84 12.36 3.12 15.17
CA LEU A 84 13.37 4.16 15.24
C LEU A 84 13.32 5.10 14.02
N ILE A 85 13.22 4.54 12.82
CA ILE A 85 13.11 5.32 11.57
C ILE A 85 11.83 6.16 11.56
N VAL A 86 10.66 5.54 11.77
CA VAL A 86 9.37 6.24 11.60
C VAL A 86 9.05 7.21 12.74
N THR A 87 9.71 7.07 13.89
CA THR A 87 9.59 8.03 15.01
C THR A 87 10.69 9.11 15.00
N SER A 88 11.62 9.07 14.05
CA SER A 88 12.67 10.10 13.92
C SER A 88 12.09 11.46 13.54
N ASP A 89 12.78 12.53 13.92
CA ASP A 89 12.40 13.87 13.50
C ASP A 89 12.47 14.02 11.98
N ALA A 90 13.47 13.42 11.35
CA ALA A 90 13.62 13.41 9.89
C ALA A 90 12.41 12.84 9.16
N TYR A 91 11.83 11.74 9.66
CA TYR A 91 10.65 11.11 9.06
C TYR A 91 9.37 11.91 9.31
N ARG A 92 9.24 12.52 10.49
CA ARG A 92 8.05 13.27 10.91
C ARG A 92 8.02 14.72 10.42
N GLN A 93 9.02 15.16 9.65
CA GLN A 93 9.02 16.48 9.03
C GLN A 93 7.80 16.67 8.12
N SER A 94 7.39 17.92 7.91
CA SER A 94 6.39 18.24 6.91
C SER A 94 6.87 17.87 5.51
N SER A 95 5.99 17.24 4.73
CA SER A 95 6.21 16.94 3.31
C SER A 95 6.04 18.16 2.38
N ARG A 96 5.76 19.36 2.93
CA ARG A 96 5.55 20.59 2.15
C ARG A 96 6.82 20.97 1.38
N VAL A 97 6.66 21.17 0.07
CA VAL A 97 7.74 21.62 -0.82
C VAL A 97 7.71 23.15 -0.91
N THR A 98 8.83 23.81 -0.58
CA THR A 98 9.04 25.24 -0.84
C THR A 98 9.95 25.42 -2.06
N PRO A 99 9.84 26.52 -2.82
CA PRO A 99 10.73 26.79 -3.95
C PRO A 99 12.21 26.76 -3.56
N GLU A 100 12.56 27.33 -2.41
CA GLU A 100 13.94 27.36 -1.91
C GLU A 100 14.42 25.97 -1.50
N GLY A 101 13.55 25.17 -0.87
CA GLY A 101 13.85 23.79 -0.48
C GLY A 101 14.03 22.89 -1.70
N LEU A 102 13.21 23.07 -2.73
CA LEU A 102 13.32 22.32 -3.99
C LEU A 102 14.61 22.67 -4.75
N ALA A 103 15.00 23.95 -4.76
CA ALA A 103 16.24 24.38 -5.41
C ALA A 103 17.50 23.82 -4.71
N ARG A 104 17.46 23.68 -3.38
CA ARG A 104 18.60 23.18 -2.58
C ARG A 104 18.67 21.65 -2.51
N ASP A 105 17.52 20.99 -2.43
CA ASP A 105 17.43 19.54 -2.28
C ASP A 105 16.30 18.95 -3.16
N PRO A 106 16.51 18.94 -4.50
CA PRO A 106 15.46 18.54 -5.45
C PRO A 106 15.03 17.09 -5.26
N GLU A 107 15.97 16.18 -4.95
CA GLU A 107 15.72 14.75 -4.77
C GLU A 107 15.40 14.36 -3.30
N ASN A 108 15.31 15.32 -2.38
CA ASN A 108 15.17 15.10 -0.93
C ASN A 108 16.29 14.21 -0.33
N ARG A 109 17.52 14.32 -0.86
CA ARG A 109 18.71 13.54 -0.46
C ARG A 109 19.32 14.06 0.84
N LEU A 110 19.12 15.33 1.15
CA LEU A 110 19.53 15.98 2.41
C LEU A 110 18.43 15.92 3.48
N LEU A 111 17.31 15.26 3.18
CA LEU A 111 16.17 15.09 4.10
C LEU A 111 15.61 16.44 4.54
N ALA A 112 15.56 17.43 3.64
CA ALA A 112 15.05 18.76 3.93
C ALA A 112 13.53 18.81 4.17
N ARG A 113 12.82 17.72 3.89
CA ARG A 113 11.36 17.58 4.07
C ARG A 113 10.96 16.12 4.31
N GLY A 114 9.73 15.93 4.79
CA GLY A 114 9.12 14.61 4.96
C GLY A 114 8.98 13.85 3.63
N PRO A 115 9.04 12.50 3.66
CA PRO A 115 8.90 11.70 2.46
C PRO A 115 7.44 11.57 2.03
N ARG A 116 7.13 12.12 0.84
CA ARG A 116 5.82 11.99 0.19
C ARG A 116 5.87 10.97 -0.94
N LEU A 117 5.33 9.78 -0.72
CA LEU A 117 5.48 8.64 -1.65
C LEU A 117 4.14 7.95 -1.86
N ARG A 118 3.82 7.64 -3.12
CA ARG A 118 2.67 6.81 -3.44
C ARG A 118 2.80 5.44 -2.77
N LEU A 119 1.70 4.98 -2.18
CA LEU A 119 1.59 3.67 -1.56
C LEU A 119 1.80 2.56 -2.59
N GLU A 120 2.39 1.46 -2.12
CA GLU A 120 2.60 0.27 -2.94
C GLU A 120 1.27 -0.46 -3.20
N ALA A 121 1.19 -1.20 -4.30
CA ALA A 121 0.01 -1.97 -4.71
C ALA A 121 -0.68 -2.74 -3.56
N GLU A 122 0.11 -3.48 -2.78
CA GLU A 122 -0.38 -4.29 -1.67
C GLU A 122 -0.94 -3.43 -0.54
N VAL A 123 -0.32 -2.27 -0.30
CA VAL A 123 -0.73 -1.34 0.75
C VAL A 123 -2.01 -0.61 0.35
N LEU A 124 -2.15 -0.20 -0.91
CA LEU A 124 -3.38 0.41 -1.43
C LEU A 124 -4.58 -0.53 -1.26
N ARG A 125 -4.43 -1.79 -1.69
CA ARG A 125 -5.49 -2.79 -1.52
C ARG A 125 -5.79 -3.06 -0.05
N ASP A 126 -4.76 -3.28 0.78
CA ASP A 126 -4.94 -3.57 2.20
C ASP A 126 -5.55 -2.37 2.96
N GLN A 127 -5.22 -1.13 2.58
CA GLN A 127 -5.81 0.09 3.13
C GLN A 127 -7.30 0.15 2.79
N ALA A 128 -7.69 -0.06 1.53
CA ALA A 128 -9.10 -0.07 1.12
C ALA A 128 -9.92 -1.11 1.90
N LEU A 129 -9.39 -2.32 2.07
CA LEU A 129 -10.02 -3.37 2.87
C LEU A 129 -10.09 -3.00 4.36
N PHE A 130 -9.05 -2.36 4.90
CA PHE A 130 -9.00 -1.97 6.30
C PHE A 130 -10.03 -0.87 6.62
N VAL A 131 -10.03 0.23 5.86
CA VAL A 131 -10.95 1.35 6.11
C VAL A 131 -12.41 0.95 5.87
N SER A 132 -12.68 0.06 4.92
CA SER A 132 -14.03 -0.45 4.67
C SER A 132 -14.52 -1.47 5.71
N GLY A 133 -13.63 -2.01 6.54
CA GLY A 133 -13.95 -3.07 7.50
C GLY A 133 -14.03 -4.48 6.87
N LEU A 134 -13.66 -4.63 5.60
CA LEU A 134 -13.63 -5.93 4.91
C LEU A 134 -12.40 -6.77 5.25
N LEU A 135 -11.29 -6.16 5.70
CA LEU A 135 -10.02 -6.86 5.87
C LEU A 135 -10.12 -8.05 6.82
N VAL A 136 -9.74 -9.23 6.33
CA VAL A 136 -9.58 -10.44 7.14
C VAL A 136 -8.12 -10.52 7.66
N PRO A 137 -7.88 -10.33 8.97
CA PRO A 137 -6.53 -10.18 9.53
C PRO A 137 -5.80 -11.52 9.78
N THR A 138 -6.41 -12.65 9.42
CA THR A 138 -5.87 -14.00 9.68
C THR A 138 -4.47 -14.18 9.10
N ILE A 139 -3.52 -14.55 9.97
CA ILE A 139 -2.12 -14.80 9.63
C ILE A 139 -1.87 -16.30 9.39
N GLY A 140 -1.13 -16.62 8.32
CA GLY A 140 -0.75 -17.98 7.95
C GLY A 140 -1.73 -18.65 6.97
N GLY A 141 -1.59 -19.96 6.76
CA GLY A 141 -2.47 -20.73 5.87
C GLY A 141 -2.17 -20.58 4.37
N LYS A 142 -3.02 -21.18 3.54
CA LYS A 142 -2.88 -21.19 2.08
C LYS A 142 -3.04 -19.79 1.47
N GLY A 143 -2.45 -19.59 0.30
CA GLY A 143 -2.72 -18.41 -0.51
C GLY A 143 -4.16 -18.40 -1.04
N VAL A 144 -4.65 -17.21 -1.38
CA VAL A 144 -6.02 -16.97 -1.82
C VAL A 144 -6.06 -16.25 -3.17
N ASN A 145 -7.21 -16.36 -3.83
CA ASN A 145 -7.46 -15.81 -5.16
C ASN A 145 -8.59 -14.76 -5.04
N PRO A 146 -8.29 -13.48 -4.78
CA PRO A 146 -9.30 -12.42 -4.70
C PRO A 146 -9.89 -12.10 -6.09
N TYR A 147 -10.64 -11.00 -6.22
CA TYR A 147 -11.16 -10.58 -7.52
C TYR A 147 -10.08 -10.46 -8.59
N GLN A 148 -10.40 -10.96 -9.79
CA GLN A 148 -9.60 -10.79 -10.98
C GLN A 148 -10.51 -10.85 -12.22
N PRO A 149 -10.22 -10.08 -13.29
CA PRO A 149 -10.88 -10.28 -14.57
C PRO A 149 -10.76 -11.73 -15.07
N PRO A 150 -11.77 -12.23 -15.79
CA PRO A 150 -11.71 -13.56 -16.38
C PRO A 150 -10.65 -13.63 -17.49
N ASN A 151 -10.19 -14.84 -17.79
CA ASN A 151 -9.33 -15.14 -18.95
C ASN A 151 -7.94 -14.48 -18.96
N ILE A 152 -7.36 -14.19 -17.79
CA ILE A 152 -5.97 -13.68 -17.67
C ILE A 152 -4.96 -14.84 -17.61
N TRP A 153 -5.31 -15.95 -16.97
CA TRP A 153 -4.38 -17.05 -16.72
C TRP A 153 -4.31 -18.05 -17.87
N GLU A 154 -5.45 -18.27 -18.51
CA GLU A 154 -5.71 -19.29 -19.52
C GLU A 154 -4.89 -19.06 -20.80
N PRO A 155 -4.75 -17.83 -21.33
CA PRO A 155 -3.99 -17.59 -22.55
C PRO A 155 -2.48 -17.84 -22.40
N VAL A 156 -1.94 -17.71 -21.19
CA VAL A 156 -0.50 -17.84 -20.89
C VAL A 156 -0.16 -19.12 -20.14
N ALA A 157 -1.13 -20.01 -19.93
CA ALA A 157 -0.93 -21.25 -19.19
C ALA A 157 -0.43 -22.38 -20.09
N PHE A 158 0.55 -23.13 -19.59
CA PHE A 158 0.92 -24.42 -20.18
C PHE A 158 -0.19 -25.45 -19.96
N GLY A 159 -0.40 -26.33 -20.97
CA GLY A 159 -1.54 -27.25 -21.01
C GLY A 159 -1.72 -28.15 -19.78
N GLY A 160 -0.62 -28.55 -19.13
CA GLY A 160 -0.60 -29.38 -17.91
C GLY A 160 -0.47 -28.60 -16.59
N SER A 161 -0.56 -27.26 -16.59
CA SER A 161 -0.41 -26.46 -15.37
C SER A 161 -1.64 -26.58 -14.46
N ASN A 162 -1.44 -26.85 -13.18
CA ASN A 162 -2.48 -26.77 -12.14
C ASN A 162 -2.92 -25.32 -11.83
N THR A 163 -2.26 -24.31 -12.41
CA THR A 163 -2.63 -22.88 -12.37
C THR A 163 -3.14 -22.39 -13.72
N ARG A 164 -3.67 -23.30 -14.54
CA ARG A 164 -4.17 -22.97 -15.88
C ARG A 164 -5.40 -22.07 -15.84
N TYR A 165 -6.33 -22.36 -14.94
CA TYR A 165 -7.58 -21.64 -14.80
C TYR A 165 -7.60 -20.83 -13.52
N TYR A 166 -7.95 -19.55 -13.61
CA TYR A 166 -8.16 -18.76 -12.40
C TYR A 166 -9.51 -19.11 -11.80
N LYS A 167 -9.49 -19.58 -10.55
CA LYS A 167 -10.71 -19.78 -9.76
C LYS A 167 -10.69 -18.77 -8.62
N GLN A 168 -11.54 -17.75 -8.75
CA GLN A 168 -11.77 -16.78 -7.69
C GLN A 168 -12.23 -17.52 -6.42
N GLY A 169 -11.70 -17.10 -5.27
CA GLY A 169 -12.21 -17.51 -3.96
C GLY A 169 -13.57 -16.88 -3.67
N THR A 170 -14.11 -17.17 -2.50
CA THR A 170 -15.37 -16.62 -2.00
C THR A 170 -15.24 -16.29 -0.51
N GLY A 171 -16.14 -15.45 0.00
CA GLY A 171 -16.13 -15.01 1.40
C GLY A 171 -14.76 -14.44 1.83
N ASP A 172 -14.25 -14.89 2.97
CA ASP A 172 -12.99 -14.41 3.55
C ASP A 172 -11.78 -14.46 2.60
N ASP A 173 -11.76 -15.42 1.66
CA ASP A 173 -10.66 -15.56 0.70
C ASP A 173 -10.50 -14.31 -0.19
N LEU A 174 -11.57 -13.54 -0.40
CA LEU A 174 -11.54 -12.30 -1.17
C LEU A 174 -10.86 -11.14 -0.43
N TYR A 175 -10.89 -11.14 0.90
CA TYR A 175 -10.56 -9.97 1.71
C TYR A 175 -9.34 -10.17 2.61
N ARG A 176 -8.57 -11.26 2.42
CA ARG A 176 -7.30 -11.42 3.11
C ARG A 176 -6.28 -10.37 2.67
N ARG A 177 -5.32 -10.11 3.55
CA ARG A 177 -4.14 -9.27 3.25
C ARG A 177 -3.48 -9.69 1.95
N SER A 178 -3.05 -8.71 1.18
CA SER A 178 -2.41 -8.87 -0.14
C SER A 178 -1.16 -9.76 -0.10
N LEU A 179 -0.52 -9.89 1.07
CA LEU A 179 0.53 -10.86 1.34
C LEU A 179 0.14 -12.32 1.00
N TYR A 180 -1.14 -12.67 1.16
CA TYR A 180 -1.68 -14.01 0.90
C TYR A 180 -2.24 -14.17 -0.52
N THR A 181 -2.25 -13.12 -1.34
CA THR A 181 -2.71 -13.21 -2.73
C THR A 181 -1.78 -14.12 -3.53
N PHE A 182 -2.34 -15.11 -4.21
CA PHE A 182 -1.58 -16.01 -5.06
C PHE A 182 -0.96 -15.24 -6.23
N TYR A 183 0.34 -15.43 -6.43
CA TYR A 183 1.10 -14.72 -7.46
C TYR A 183 1.57 -15.70 -8.54
N LYS A 184 0.85 -15.75 -9.68
CA LYS A 184 1.28 -16.53 -10.84
C LYS A 184 2.37 -15.75 -11.58
N ARG A 185 3.56 -16.34 -11.71
CA ARG A 185 4.74 -15.66 -12.27
C ARG A 185 4.49 -15.03 -13.65
N THR A 186 3.82 -15.75 -14.54
CA THR A 186 3.53 -15.31 -15.93
C THR A 186 2.25 -14.48 -16.08
N ALA A 187 1.44 -14.36 -15.02
CA ALA A 187 0.21 -13.59 -14.99
C ALA A 187 -0.05 -13.07 -13.56
N PRO A 188 0.72 -12.06 -13.10
CA PRO A 188 0.51 -11.43 -11.81
C PRO A 188 -0.91 -10.89 -11.64
N PRO A 189 -1.36 -10.62 -10.40
CA PRO A 189 -2.61 -9.90 -10.17
C PRO A 189 -2.62 -8.58 -10.98
N PRO A 190 -3.61 -8.37 -11.88
CA PRO A 190 -3.63 -7.20 -12.77
C PRO A 190 -3.66 -5.88 -12.01
N SER A 191 -4.46 -5.77 -10.95
CA SER A 191 -4.52 -4.56 -10.11
C SER A 191 -3.17 -4.24 -9.50
N MET A 192 -2.44 -5.23 -9.00
CA MET A 192 -1.10 -5.01 -8.44
C MET A 192 -0.09 -4.60 -9.51
N THR A 193 -0.18 -5.17 -10.70
CA THR A 193 0.67 -4.81 -11.85
C THR A 193 0.44 -3.35 -12.25
N THR A 194 -0.83 -2.91 -12.30
CA THR A 194 -1.18 -1.51 -12.55
C THR A 194 -0.52 -0.57 -11.56
N PHE A 195 -0.26 -0.99 -10.33
CA PHE A 195 0.43 -0.21 -9.27
C PHE A 195 1.90 -0.62 -9.07
N ASP A 196 2.60 -0.95 -10.15
CA ASP A 196 4.04 -1.22 -10.20
C ASP A 196 4.51 -2.34 -9.25
N ALA A 197 3.66 -3.34 -8.99
CA ALA A 197 4.10 -4.53 -8.27
C ALA A 197 5.13 -5.31 -9.09
N PRO A 198 6.23 -5.76 -8.46
CA PRO A 198 7.28 -6.47 -9.17
C PRO A 198 6.71 -7.76 -9.77
N ASN A 199 7.03 -8.02 -11.03
CA ASN A 199 6.84 -9.34 -11.60
C ASN A 199 7.85 -10.28 -10.93
N ARG A 200 7.43 -11.44 -10.39
CA ARG A 200 8.31 -12.37 -9.66
C ARG A 200 9.26 -13.15 -10.58
N GLU A 201 9.65 -12.54 -11.70
CA GLU A 201 10.58 -13.09 -12.69
C GLU A 201 12.00 -12.60 -12.49
N GLN A 202 12.16 -11.43 -11.87
CA GLN A 202 13.46 -10.79 -11.65
C GLN A 202 13.58 -10.28 -10.21
N SER A 203 14.82 -10.15 -9.74
CA SER A 203 15.08 -9.52 -8.44
C SER A 203 14.76 -8.02 -8.53
N CYS A 204 13.91 -7.52 -7.63
CA CYS A 204 13.59 -6.10 -7.53
C CYS A 204 14.29 -5.50 -6.31
N SER A 205 15.31 -4.66 -6.54
CA SER A 205 16.02 -3.91 -5.49
C SER A 205 15.39 -2.54 -5.20
N ARG A 206 14.64 -2.01 -6.16
CA ARG A 206 13.88 -0.76 -6.06
C ARG A 206 12.62 -0.88 -6.93
N ARG A 207 11.46 -0.61 -6.35
CA ARG A 207 10.19 -0.56 -7.09
C ARG A 207 10.11 0.77 -7.84
N GLU A 208 9.65 0.71 -9.08
CA GLU A 208 9.28 1.90 -9.83
C GLU A 208 7.98 2.49 -9.27
N ARG A 209 7.75 3.78 -9.51
CA ARG A 209 6.52 4.48 -9.14
C ARG A 209 6.07 5.31 -10.33
N SER A 210 5.16 4.76 -11.12
CA SER A 210 4.52 5.46 -12.23
C SER A 210 3.39 6.35 -11.73
N ASN A 211 2.89 7.28 -12.56
CA ASN A 211 1.65 7.99 -12.29
C ASN A 211 0.86 8.04 -13.61
N THR A 212 -0.13 7.18 -13.74
CA THR A 212 -0.88 6.98 -14.98
C THR A 212 -2.37 7.17 -14.73
N PRO A 213 -3.14 7.71 -15.71
CA PRO A 213 -4.59 7.80 -15.59
C PRO A 213 -5.27 6.44 -15.35
N LEU A 214 -4.68 5.35 -15.85
CA LEU A 214 -5.21 4.00 -15.64
C LEU A 214 -5.26 3.61 -14.16
N GLN A 215 -4.32 4.07 -13.35
CA GLN A 215 -4.30 3.81 -11.91
C GLN A 215 -5.48 4.48 -11.20
N ALA A 216 -5.78 5.76 -11.52
CA ALA A 216 -6.93 6.46 -10.98
C ALA A 216 -8.25 5.74 -11.38
N LEU A 217 -8.37 5.36 -12.66
CA LEU A 217 -9.52 4.62 -13.16
C LEU A 217 -9.65 3.23 -12.53
N GLN A 218 -8.54 2.55 -12.24
CA GLN A 218 -8.57 1.28 -11.53
C GLN A 218 -9.16 1.45 -10.13
N LEU A 219 -8.73 2.45 -9.36
CA LEU A 219 -9.30 2.69 -8.01
C LEU A 219 -10.78 3.05 -8.05
N MET A 220 -11.25 3.73 -9.09
CA MET A 220 -12.68 4.08 -9.24
C MET A 220 -13.54 2.87 -9.60
N ASN A 221 -13.06 2.00 -10.50
CA ASN A 221 -13.90 1.03 -11.20
C ASN A 221 -13.65 -0.43 -10.83
N ASP A 222 -12.55 -0.75 -10.16
CA ASP A 222 -12.23 -2.13 -9.78
C ASP A 222 -13.23 -2.67 -8.74
N VAL A 223 -13.70 -3.91 -8.95
CA VAL A 223 -14.71 -4.57 -8.09
C VAL A 223 -14.35 -4.49 -6.62
N GLN A 224 -13.10 -4.76 -6.28
CA GLN A 224 -12.67 -4.77 -4.89
C GLN A 224 -12.71 -3.37 -4.27
N HIS A 225 -12.33 -2.33 -5.03
CA HIS A 225 -12.28 -0.96 -4.53
C HIS A 225 -13.66 -0.34 -4.41
N PHE A 226 -14.52 -0.58 -5.38
CA PHE A 226 -15.90 -0.08 -5.35
C PHE A 226 -16.72 -0.79 -4.25
N GLU A 227 -16.53 -2.10 -4.07
CA GLU A 227 -17.12 -2.84 -2.95
C GLU A 227 -16.61 -2.34 -1.59
N ALA A 228 -15.32 -2.01 -1.48
CA ALA A 228 -14.76 -1.40 -0.29
C ALA A 228 -15.37 -0.02 -0.01
N ALA A 229 -15.56 0.81 -1.04
CA ALA A 229 -16.24 2.10 -0.90
C ALA A 229 -17.68 1.95 -0.39
N ARG A 230 -18.44 0.96 -0.88
CA ARG A 230 -19.77 0.65 -0.36
C ARG A 230 -19.74 0.23 1.11
N ASN A 231 -18.83 -0.66 1.49
CA ASN A 231 -18.74 -1.10 2.88
C ASN A 231 -18.31 0.04 3.80
N LEU A 232 -17.44 0.93 3.33
CA LEU A 232 -17.11 2.17 4.03
C LEU A 232 -18.33 3.08 4.17
N ALA A 233 -19.15 3.25 3.13
CA ALA A 233 -20.40 4.02 3.19
C ALA A 233 -21.39 3.46 4.23
N GLN A 234 -21.50 2.13 4.37
CA GLN A 234 -22.29 1.52 5.45
C GLN A 234 -21.77 1.91 6.82
N ARG A 235 -20.44 1.96 6.99
CA ARG A 235 -19.84 2.43 8.24
C ARG A 235 -20.11 3.91 8.48
N VAL A 236 -20.01 4.75 7.45
CA VAL A 236 -20.36 6.18 7.54
C VAL A 236 -21.78 6.35 8.06
N LEU A 237 -22.75 5.60 7.52
CA LEU A 237 -24.15 5.69 7.94
C LEU A 237 -24.42 5.19 9.36
N LYS A 238 -23.57 4.30 9.89
CA LYS A 238 -23.73 3.69 11.23
C LYS A 238 -22.91 4.36 12.33
N GLU A 239 -21.72 4.84 11.98
CA GLU A 239 -20.68 5.31 12.90
C GLU A 239 -20.43 6.83 12.75
N GLY A 240 -20.85 7.43 11.63
CA GLY A 240 -20.54 8.82 11.28
C GLY A 240 -21.47 9.88 11.87
N GLY A 241 -22.44 9.49 12.70
CA GLY A 241 -23.38 10.42 13.34
C GLY A 241 -24.66 10.69 12.53
N ASP A 242 -25.44 11.66 13.00
CA ASP A 242 -26.82 11.88 12.56
C ASP A 242 -26.94 12.83 11.36
N SER A 243 -26.00 13.77 11.19
CA SER A 243 -26.06 14.76 10.11
C SER A 243 -25.10 14.42 8.96
N PRO A 244 -25.38 14.89 7.71
CA PRO A 244 -24.44 14.76 6.61
C PRO A 244 -23.07 15.37 6.89
N ALA A 245 -23.01 16.47 7.65
CA ALA A 245 -21.75 17.12 8.01
C ALA A 245 -20.89 16.23 8.93
N ASP A 246 -21.51 15.61 9.95
CA ASP A 246 -20.82 14.68 10.85
C ASP A 246 -20.28 13.48 10.09
N ARG A 247 -21.09 12.93 9.17
CA ARG A 247 -20.74 11.78 8.35
C ARG A 247 -19.60 12.06 7.38
N ILE A 248 -19.59 13.24 6.77
CA ILE A 248 -18.49 13.69 5.90
C ILE A 248 -17.21 13.87 6.72
N ALA A 249 -17.27 14.52 7.89
CA ALA A 249 -16.12 14.70 8.76
C ALA A 249 -15.55 13.34 9.23
N TRP A 250 -16.44 12.41 9.61
CA TRP A 250 -16.05 11.06 10.00
C TRP A 250 -15.38 10.30 8.85
N LEU A 251 -15.99 10.31 7.65
CA LEU A 251 -15.43 9.69 6.46
C LEU A 251 -14.03 10.23 6.16
N TRP A 252 -13.89 11.55 6.15
CA TRP A 252 -12.64 12.23 5.88
C TRP A 252 -11.57 11.84 6.89
N LYS A 253 -11.89 11.84 8.18
CA LYS A 253 -10.97 11.46 9.26
C LYS A 253 -10.52 10.00 9.19
N VAL A 254 -11.43 9.09 8.87
CA VAL A 254 -11.11 7.65 8.76
C VAL A 254 -10.14 7.39 7.62
N ILE A 255 -10.28 8.09 6.49
CA ILE A 255 -9.45 7.87 5.32
C ILE A 255 -8.14 8.69 5.36
N THR A 256 -8.21 9.96 5.77
CA THR A 256 -7.10 10.93 5.66
C THR A 256 -6.38 11.21 6.99
N ALA A 257 -6.92 10.74 8.11
CA ALA A 257 -6.44 11.01 9.47
C ALA A 257 -6.43 12.50 9.89
N ARG A 258 -7.18 13.37 9.20
CA ARG A 258 -7.40 14.77 9.56
C ARG A 258 -8.87 15.17 9.40
N GLU A 259 -9.23 16.35 9.84
CA GLU A 259 -10.53 16.95 9.53
C GLU A 259 -10.50 17.59 8.11
N PRO A 260 -11.64 17.62 7.40
CA PRO A 260 -11.75 18.36 6.15
C PRO A 260 -11.69 19.87 6.43
N SER A 261 -11.11 20.62 5.52
CA SER A 261 -11.29 22.07 5.48
C SER A 261 -12.75 22.43 5.16
N GLN A 262 -13.15 23.68 5.39
CA GLN A 262 -14.50 24.14 5.08
C GLN A 262 -14.81 24.02 3.58
N GLU A 263 -13.83 24.26 2.71
CA GLU A 263 -13.97 24.13 1.26
C GLU A 263 -14.13 22.67 0.84
N GLU A 264 -13.30 21.77 1.36
CA GLU A 264 -13.41 20.33 1.09
C GLU A 264 -14.76 19.77 1.54
N ALA A 265 -15.21 20.13 2.74
CA ALA A 265 -16.50 19.70 3.27
C ALA A 265 -17.67 20.20 2.41
N ALA A 266 -17.60 21.44 1.92
CA ALA A 266 -18.62 22.01 1.04
C ALA A 266 -18.70 21.27 -0.30
N ILE A 267 -17.55 21.04 -0.96
CA ILE A 267 -17.49 20.32 -2.24
C ILE A 267 -18.05 18.89 -2.12
N VAL A 268 -17.67 18.19 -1.05
CA VAL A 268 -18.17 16.83 -0.79
C VAL A 268 -19.67 16.84 -0.45
N GLY A 269 -20.14 17.83 0.32
CA GLY A 269 -21.56 17.99 0.63
C GLY A 269 -22.43 18.25 -0.60
N ASP A 270 -21.96 19.09 -1.51
CA ASP A 270 -22.64 19.34 -2.79
C ASP A 270 -22.69 18.07 -3.65
N THR A 271 -21.57 17.34 -3.70
CA THR A 271 -21.48 16.05 -4.42
C THR A 271 -22.43 15.01 -3.84
N LEU A 272 -22.51 14.91 -2.51
CA LEU A 272 -23.45 14.03 -1.82
C LEU A 272 -24.90 14.38 -2.18
N THR A 273 -25.25 15.67 -2.15
CA THR A 273 -26.60 16.16 -2.48
C THR A 273 -26.98 15.80 -3.91
N GLN A 274 -26.05 15.95 -4.87
CA GLN A 274 -26.28 15.55 -6.26
C GLN A 274 -26.55 14.05 -6.41
N HIS A 275 -25.77 13.22 -5.71
CA HIS A 275 -25.98 11.77 -5.73
C HIS A 275 -27.30 11.36 -5.04
N LEU A 276 -27.65 11.98 -3.92
CA LEU A 276 -28.93 11.74 -3.25
C LEU A 276 -30.10 12.01 -4.18
N ASN A 277 -30.16 13.22 -4.78
CA ASN A 277 -31.20 13.59 -5.73
C ASN A 277 -31.31 12.59 -6.90
N ARG A 278 -30.18 12.12 -7.43
CA ARG A 278 -30.15 11.12 -8.49
C ARG A 278 -30.76 9.80 -8.03
N TYR A 279 -30.28 9.26 -6.92
CA TYR A 279 -30.65 7.91 -6.48
C TYR A 279 -32.03 7.84 -5.83
N GLU A 280 -32.56 8.95 -5.32
CA GLU A 280 -33.97 9.08 -4.95
C GLU A 280 -34.90 9.06 -6.17
N SER A 281 -34.44 9.59 -7.31
CA SER A 281 -35.20 9.58 -8.57
C SER A 281 -35.04 8.30 -9.40
N ASP A 282 -34.05 7.47 -9.10
CA ASP A 282 -33.69 6.26 -9.85
C ASP A 282 -33.27 5.11 -8.91
N GLU A 283 -34.28 4.44 -8.35
CA GLU A 283 -34.10 3.30 -7.44
C GLU A 283 -33.32 2.14 -8.09
N LYS A 284 -33.44 1.97 -9.41
CA LYS A 284 -32.72 0.94 -10.14
C LYS A 284 -31.23 1.22 -10.11
N ALA A 285 -30.82 2.45 -10.43
CA ALA A 285 -29.41 2.86 -10.35
C ALA A 285 -28.87 2.77 -8.91
N ALA A 286 -29.69 3.08 -7.90
CA ALA A 286 -29.30 2.93 -6.50
C ALA A 286 -29.00 1.46 -6.16
N THR A 287 -29.88 0.55 -6.58
CA THR A 287 -29.74 -0.89 -6.37
C THR A 287 -28.52 -1.46 -7.08
N GLU A 288 -28.28 -1.09 -8.33
CA GLU A 288 -27.09 -1.48 -9.10
C GLU A 288 -25.80 -1.02 -8.41
N THR A 289 -25.79 0.19 -7.86
CA THR A 289 -24.64 0.75 -7.12
C THR A 289 -24.32 -0.07 -5.86
N ILE A 290 -25.33 -0.45 -5.07
CA ILE A 290 -25.11 -1.11 -3.78
C ILE A 290 -24.96 -2.64 -3.87
N THR A 291 -25.08 -3.22 -5.07
CA THR A 291 -24.98 -4.68 -5.29
C THR A 291 -23.68 -5.10 -5.97
N TYR A 292 -22.75 -4.16 -6.18
CA TYR A 292 -21.44 -4.46 -6.75
C TYR A 292 -20.52 -5.14 -5.72
N GLY A 293 -19.87 -6.25 -6.14
CA GLY A 293 -19.06 -7.12 -5.26
C GLY A 293 -19.82 -8.37 -4.78
N GLU A 294 -19.19 -9.15 -3.89
CA GLU A 294 -19.75 -10.42 -3.36
C GLU A 294 -20.38 -10.22 -1.98
N SER A 295 -19.84 -9.30 -1.17
CA SER A 295 -20.45 -8.91 0.09
C SER A 295 -21.81 -8.25 -0.16
N LYS A 296 -22.72 -8.37 0.79
CA LYS A 296 -24.09 -7.88 0.65
C LYS A 296 -24.25 -6.50 1.27
N ALA A 297 -25.15 -5.69 0.69
CA ALA A 297 -25.57 -4.45 1.33
C ALA A 297 -26.35 -4.74 2.61
N ASP A 298 -26.19 -3.89 3.62
CA ASP A 298 -27.04 -3.94 4.80
C ASP A 298 -28.47 -3.52 4.44
N ALA A 299 -29.41 -4.46 4.52
CA ALA A 299 -30.81 -4.25 4.16
C ALA A 299 -31.55 -3.27 5.10
N SER A 300 -30.97 -2.90 6.25
CA SER A 300 -31.55 -1.89 7.14
C SER A 300 -31.28 -0.45 6.70
N LEU A 301 -30.35 -0.23 5.76
CA LEU A 301 -29.98 1.10 5.29
C LEU A 301 -30.82 1.50 4.05
N PRO A 302 -31.24 2.78 3.92
CA PRO A 302 -31.95 3.25 2.74
C PRO A 302 -31.07 3.09 1.47
N PRO A 303 -31.56 2.41 0.41
CA PRO A 303 -30.75 2.13 -0.78
C PRO A 303 -30.19 3.37 -1.47
N ALA A 304 -30.99 4.43 -1.62
CA ALA A 304 -30.58 5.67 -2.26
C ALA A 304 -29.48 6.39 -1.46
N GLU A 305 -29.62 6.43 -0.15
CA GLU A 305 -28.64 7.04 0.76
C GLU A 305 -27.33 6.24 0.75
N LEU A 306 -27.41 4.91 0.86
CA LEU A 306 -26.22 4.05 0.78
C LEU A 306 -25.51 4.19 -0.57
N ALA A 307 -26.24 4.26 -1.69
CA ALA A 307 -25.66 4.48 -3.01
C ALA A 307 -24.94 5.84 -3.08
N ALA A 308 -25.55 6.90 -2.56
CA ALA A 308 -24.95 8.24 -2.55
C ALA A 308 -23.65 8.30 -1.72
N TYR A 309 -23.66 7.75 -0.51
CA TYR A 309 -22.44 7.66 0.31
C TYR A 309 -21.40 6.70 -0.28
N THR A 310 -21.81 5.68 -1.04
CA THR A 310 -20.87 4.80 -1.78
C THR A 310 -20.07 5.60 -2.80
N MET A 311 -20.74 6.48 -3.56
CA MET A 311 -20.06 7.34 -4.54
C MET A 311 -19.14 8.37 -3.86
N VAL A 312 -19.57 8.96 -2.75
CA VAL A 312 -18.74 9.87 -1.97
C VAL A 312 -17.52 9.15 -1.37
N ALA A 313 -17.70 7.96 -0.80
CA ALA A 313 -16.59 7.15 -0.30
C ALA A 313 -15.62 6.76 -1.42
N ASN A 314 -16.12 6.36 -2.60
CA ASN A 314 -15.29 6.05 -3.76
C ASN A 314 -14.46 7.25 -4.21
N LEU A 315 -15.06 8.44 -4.22
CA LEU A 315 -14.38 9.70 -4.53
C LEU A 315 -13.27 10.03 -3.52
N VAL A 316 -13.58 9.99 -2.22
CA VAL A 316 -12.60 10.33 -1.16
C VAL A 316 -11.47 9.31 -1.12
N MET A 317 -11.76 8.02 -1.34
CA MET A 317 -10.73 6.97 -1.43
C MET A 317 -9.76 7.14 -2.61
N ASN A 318 -10.12 7.95 -3.62
CA ASN A 318 -9.29 8.21 -4.80
C ASN A 318 -8.42 9.48 -4.68
N LEU A 319 -8.52 10.23 -3.57
CA LEU A 319 -7.73 11.45 -3.40
C LEU A 319 -6.23 11.13 -3.41
N ASP A 320 -5.44 12.04 -3.99
CA ASP A 320 -3.98 11.92 -4.04
C ASP A 320 -3.38 11.77 -2.62
N GLU A 321 -3.97 12.43 -1.62
CA GLU A 321 -3.54 12.34 -0.23
C GLU A 321 -3.82 10.97 0.43
N VAL A 322 -4.75 10.19 -0.11
CA VAL A 322 -5.14 8.87 0.44
C VAL A 322 -4.25 7.77 -0.11
N ILE A 323 -3.94 7.88 -1.41
CA ILE A 323 -3.08 6.93 -2.12
C ILE A 323 -1.59 7.22 -1.92
N THR A 324 -1.26 8.31 -1.21
CA THR A 324 0.09 8.78 -0.94
C THR A 324 0.32 8.89 0.56
N LYS A 325 1.47 8.41 1.01
CA LYS A 325 1.94 8.68 2.37
C LYS A 325 2.32 10.17 2.46
N ASN A 326 1.74 10.90 3.42
CA ASN A 326 2.00 12.32 3.66
C ASN A 326 2.76 12.58 4.95
#